data_AF-A0A955B361-F1
#
_entry.id   AF-A0A955B361-F1
#
_cell.length_a   1.000
_cell.length_b   1.000
_cell.length_c   1.000
_cell.angle_alpha   90.00
_cell.angle_beta   90.00
_cell.angle_gamma   90.00
#
_symmetry.space_group_name_H-M   'P 1'
#
loop_
_entity.id
_entity.type
_entity.pdbx_description
1 polymer ?
#
loop_
_entity_poly.entity_id
_entity_poly.type
_entity_poly.pdbx_seq_one_letter_code
_entity_poly.pdbx_strand_id
1 'polypeptide(L)' 'MEPETRESLLRRVRGCADDAAWDEFVSLYWPVVYRLARRRGMQHADAQDLAQQVLLAVSSAIPRW' A
#
# COMPACT_ATOMS: atom_id res chain seq x y z
N MET A 1 8.50 19.71 7.89
CA MET A 1 8.40 18.80 6.73
C MET A 1 6.97 18.30 6.75
N GLU A 2 6.08 19.00 6.04
CA GLU A 2 4.67 18.59 5.93
C GLU A 2 4.62 17.21 5.26
N PRO A 3 3.66 16.35 5.63
CA PRO A 3 3.42 15.15 4.86
C PRO A 3 2.83 15.61 3.52
N GLU A 4 3.69 15.85 2.52
CA GLU A 4 3.25 15.92 1.13
C GLU A 4 2.56 14.60 0.85
N THR A 5 1.23 14.62 0.86
CA THR A 5 0.43 13.57 0.26
C THR A 5 1.03 13.37 -1.11
N ARG A 6 1.64 12.20 -1.37
CA ARG A 6 2.31 11.88 -2.64
C ARG A 6 1.25 11.71 -3.72
N GLU A 7 0.56 12.79 -4.05
CA GLU A 7 -0.44 12.87 -5.10
C GLU A 7 0.18 12.44 -6.43
N SER A 8 1.48 12.74 -6.62
CA SER A 8 2.29 12.23 -7.73
C SER A 8 2.37 10.70 -7.76
N LEU A 9 2.55 10.03 -6.61
CA LEU A 9 2.62 8.56 -6.55
C LEU A 9 1.27 7.92 -6.85
N LEU A 10 0.18 8.44 -6.29
CA LEU A 10 -1.17 7.93 -6.58
C LEU A 10 -1.55 8.12 -8.06
N ARG A 11 -1.18 9.24 -8.66
CA ARG A 11 -1.35 9.48 -10.12
C ARG A 11 -0.49 8.54 -10.95
N ARG A 12 0.74 8.23 -10.54
CA ARG A 12 1.62 7.29 -11.24
C ARG A 12 1.14 5.84 -11.16
N VAL A 13 0.66 5.39 -10.00
CA VAL A 13 0.08 4.05 -9.84
C VAL A 13 -1.22 3.89 -10.66
N ARG A 14 -1.96 4.98 -10.95
CA ARG A 14 -3.10 4.95 -11.90
C ARG A 14 -2.68 4.68 -13.34
N GLY A 15 -1.50 5.13 -13.75
CA GLY A 15 -0.92 4.75 -15.03
C GLY A 15 -0.52 3.28 -14.93
N CYS A 16 -1.37 2.36 -15.41
CA CYS A 16 -1.26 0.89 -15.34
C CYS A 16 0.06 0.25 -15.86
N ALA A 17 1.14 1.00 -16.07
CA ALA A 17 2.42 0.53 -16.60
C ALA A 17 3.65 1.01 -15.79
N ASP A 18 3.47 1.66 -14.63
CA ASP A 18 4.61 2.08 -13.78
C ASP A 18 4.80 1.08 -12.61
N ASP A 19 5.38 -0.09 -12.92
CA ASP A 19 5.75 -1.10 -11.92
C ASP A 19 6.65 -0.51 -10.82
N ALA A 20 7.52 0.46 -11.16
CA ALA A 20 8.37 1.13 -10.20
C ALA A 20 7.57 2.01 -9.23
N ALA A 21 6.51 2.67 -9.68
CA ALA A 21 5.58 3.38 -8.80
C ALA A 21 4.80 2.42 -7.90
N TRP A 22 4.46 1.23 -8.41
CA TRP A 22 3.82 0.20 -7.60
C TRP A 22 4.75 -0.33 -6.49
N ASP A 23 6.01 -0.63 -6.82
CA ASP A 23 7.01 -1.06 -5.84
C ASP A 23 7.27 0.03 -4.78
N GLU A 24 7.38 1.28 -5.21
CA GLU A 24 7.50 2.42 -4.30
C GLU A 24 6.26 2.50 -3.37
N PHE A 25 5.05 2.37 -3.90
CA PHE A 25 3.81 2.35 -3.13
C PHE A 25 3.80 1.21 -2.09
N VAL A 26 4.11 -0.02 -2.50
CA VAL A 26 4.18 -1.18 -1.60
C VAL A 26 5.22 -0.94 -0.50
N SER A 27 6.42 -0.44 -0.85
CA SER A 27 7.49 -0.20 0.13
C SER A 27 7.10 0.78 1.25
N LEU A 28 6.25 1.76 0.94
CA LEU A 28 5.80 2.78 1.89
C LEU A 28 4.64 2.28 2.76
N TYR A 29 3.65 1.65 2.13
CA TYR A 29 2.37 1.36 2.77
C TYR A 29 2.30 -0.03 3.40
N TRP A 30 3.02 -1.02 2.85
CA TRP A 30 3.08 -2.36 3.45
C TRP A 30 3.52 -2.32 4.93
N PRO A 31 4.61 -1.64 5.31
CA PRO A 31 5.05 -1.62 6.71
C PRO A 31 4.06 -0.90 7.63
N VAL A 32 3.30 0.07 7.10
CA VAL A 32 2.29 0.80 7.86
C VAL A 32 1.13 -0.13 8.22
N VAL A 33 0.58 -0.85 7.23
CA VAL A 33 -0.52 -1.81 7.45
C VAL A 33 -0.07 -2.96 8.36
N TYR A 34 1.11 -3.53 8.09
CA TYR A 34 1.68 -4.59 8.91
C TYR A 34 1.84 -4.16 10.38
N ARG A 35 2.44 -2.99 10.66
CA ARG A 35 2.60 -2.49 12.04
C ARG A 35 1.27 -2.23 12.72
N LEU A 36 0.27 -1.74 11.99
CA LEU A 36 -1.07 -1.52 12.52
C LEU A 36 -1.74 -2.85 12.91
N ALA A 37 -1.61 -3.88 12.08
CA ALA A 37 -2.10 -5.23 12.35
C ALA A 37 -1.41 -5.84 13.58
N ARG A 38 -0.07 -5.73 13.66
CA ARG A 38 0.72 -6.19 14.81
C ARG A 38 0.35 -5.46 16.10
N ARG A 39 0.12 -4.14 16.05
CA ARG A 39 -0.34 -3.35 17.20
C ARG A 39 -1.73 -3.76 17.69
N ARG A 40 -2.54 -4.38 16.83
CA ARG A 40 -3.84 -4.95 17.18
C ARG A 40 -3.78 -6.41 17.63
N GLY A 41 -2.58 -6.96 17.82
CA GLY A 41 -2.40 -8.31 18.37
C GLY A 41 -2.42 -9.44 17.35
N MET A 42 -2.51 -9.16 16.04
CA MET A 42 -2.40 -10.21 15.02
C MET A 42 -1.02 -10.85 15.07
N GLN A 43 -0.94 -12.18 14.90
CA GLN A 43 0.32 -12.88 14.73
C GLN A 43 1.06 -12.44 13.45
N HIS A 44 2.34 -12.79 13.33
CA HIS A 44 3.18 -12.35 12.23
C HIS A 44 2.60 -12.74 10.86
N ALA A 45 2.21 -14.00 10.68
CA ALA A 45 1.67 -14.52 9.43
C ALA A 45 0.39 -13.77 9.02
N ASP A 46 -0.59 -13.67 9.93
CA ASP A 46 -1.86 -12.97 9.66
C ASP A 46 -1.65 -11.48 9.36
N ALA A 47 -0.67 -10.84 10.02
CA ALA A 47 -0.35 -9.44 9.75
C ALA A 47 0.31 -9.24 8.37
N GLN A 48 1.10 -10.21 7.90
CA GLN A 48 1.67 -10.18 6.55
C GLN A 48 0.59 -10.40 5.49
N ASP A 49 -0.27 -11.40 5.70
CA ASP A 49 -1.38 -11.72 4.79
C ASP A 49 -2.38 -10.55 4.68
N LEU A 50 -2.75 -9.95 5.82
CA LEU A 50 -3.60 -8.75 5.82
C LEU A 50 -2.96 -7.59 5.05
N ALA A 51 -1.67 -7.34 5.25
CA ALA A 51 -0.98 -6.27 4.53
C ALA A 51 -0.97 -6.52 3.01
N GLN A 52 -0.81 -7.78 2.59
CA GLN A 52 -0.92 -8.16 1.18
C GLN A 52 -2.34 -7.94 0.65
N GLN A 53 -3.37 -8.43 1.34
CA GLN A 53 -4.77 -8.30 0.94
C GLN A 53 -5.20 -6.83 0.79
N VAL A 54 -4.77 -5.96 1.72
CA VAL A 54 -5.06 -4.52 1.66
C VAL A 54 -4.44 -3.90 0.41
N LEU A 55 -3.19 -4.20 0.10
CA LEU A 55 -2.52 -3.63 -1.08
C LEU A 55 -3.13 -4.18 -2.38
N LEU A 56 -3.50 -5.46 -2.44
CA LEU A 56 -4.23 -6.05 -3.58
C LEU A 56 -5.60 -5.41 -3.79
N ALA A 57 -6.32 -5.11 -2.71
CA ALA A 57 -7.59 -4.41 -2.78
C ALA A 57 -7.41 -2.99 -3.32
N VAL A 58 -6.34 -2.30 -2.90
CA VAL A 58 -6.00 -0.95 -3.39
C VAL A 58 -5.61 -0.97 -4.87
N SER A 59 -4.72 -1.88 -5.31
CA SER A 59 -4.37 -1.99 -6.74
C SER A 59 -5.58 -2.25 -7.62
N SER A 60 -6.54 -3.04 -7.14
CA SER A 60 -7.80 -3.32 -7.84
C SER A 60 -8.78 -2.15 -7.82
N ALA A 61 -8.65 -1.22 -6.87
CA ALA A 61 -9.51 -0.04 -6.76
C ALA A 61 -8.99 1.14 -7.60
N ILE A 62 -7.67 1.30 -7.71
CA ILE A 62 -7.03 2.44 -8.37
C ILE A 62 -7.49 2.68 -9.82
N PRO A 63 -7.64 1.66 -10.69
CA PRO A 63 -8.17 1.84 -12.04
C PRO A 63 -9.63 2.29 -12.12
N ARG A 64 -10.41 2.14 -11.02
CA ARG A 64 -11.84 2.45 -10.96
C ARG A 64 -12.16 3.85 -10.40
N TRP A 65 -11.14 4.62 -10.04
CA TRP A 65 -11.22 5.97 -9.46
C TRP A 65 -10.61 7.02 -10.40
#